data_AF-V7B886-F1
#
_entry.id   AF-V7B886-F1
#
_cell.length_a   1.000
_cell.length_b   1.000
_cell.length_c   1.000
_cell.angle_alpha   90.00
_cell.angle_beta   90.00
_cell.angle_gamma   90.00
#
_symmetry.space_group_name_H-M   'P 1'
#
loop_
_entity.id
_entity.type
_entity.pdbx_description
1 polymer ?
#
loop_
_entity_poly.entity_id
_entity_poly.type
_entity_poly.pdbx_seq_one_letter_code
_entity_poly.pdbx_strand_id
1 'polypeptide(L)'
;MEFLSTRQVVQSSVLSKRWKNIWKSLTTLSFKPFNEIHKYNKSLSHVLSNRDHYVSLHNLHLTVFISTAPKLLNDAIKYVALHHLQKLTLYIDFKFKEISNSFVPLLFNCQSLTFLEIFISSSRSSLKLPPSLLLPSLETFHLSNVTFLARDNDCVEPFSTCTSLTTLMLRHSMHHQSTQTLCISSPSISNLKLKNMVNTDTFIPKI
;
A
#
# COMPACT_ATOMS: atom_id res chain seq x y z
N MET A 1 -15.26 10.35 -11.46
CA MET A 1 -14.52 10.48 -12.74
C MET A 1 -13.15 9.85 -12.56
N GLU A 2 -12.89 8.63 -13.05
CA GLU A 2 -11.52 8.09 -13.11
C GLU A 2 -11.26 7.48 -14.49
N PHE A 3 -11.29 8.32 -15.53
CA PHE A 3 -10.93 7.91 -16.89
C PHE A 3 -9.47 8.25 -17.25
N LEU A 4 -8.83 9.17 -16.52
CA LEU A 4 -7.49 9.68 -16.84
C LEU A 4 -6.51 9.47 -15.68
N SER A 5 -5.31 8.99 -16.00
CA SER A 5 -4.18 9.01 -15.06
C SER A 5 -3.80 10.43 -14.69
N THR A 6 -3.16 10.63 -13.53
CA THR A 6 -2.68 11.94 -13.09
C THR A 6 -1.83 12.62 -14.16
N ARG A 7 -0.97 11.83 -14.85
CA ARG A 7 -0.14 12.33 -15.95
C ARG A 7 -0.98 12.87 -17.11
N GLN A 8 -2.00 12.15 -17.54
CA GLN A 8 -2.88 12.60 -18.63
C GLN A 8 -3.61 13.89 -18.26
N VAL A 9 -4.07 14.01 -17.01
CA VAL A 9 -4.68 15.24 -16.51
C VAL A 9 -3.67 16.39 -16.55
N VAL A 10 -2.45 16.19 -16.04
CA VAL A 10 -1.38 17.20 -16.09
C VAL A 10 -1.05 17.58 -17.55
N GLN A 11 -0.94 16.62 -18.47
CA GLN A 11 -0.67 16.91 -19.88
C GLN A 11 -1.80 17.71 -20.53
N SER A 12 -3.06 17.32 -20.30
CA SER A 12 -4.23 18.04 -20.82
C SER A 12 -4.38 19.44 -20.23
N SER A 13 -3.88 19.67 -19.00
CA SER A 13 -3.95 20.97 -18.34
C SER A 13 -3.17 22.06 -19.06
N VAL A 14 -2.16 21.68 -19.85
CA VAL A 14 -1.33 22.61 -20.64
C VAL A 14 -2.08 23.14 -21.86
N LEU A 15 -3.11 22.44 -22.32
CA LEU A 15 -3.85 22.78 -23.54
C LEU A 15 -4.73 24.04 -23.41
N SER A 16 -5.00 24.51 -22.18
CA SER A 16 -5.82 25.70 -21.95
C SER A 16 -5.48 26.40 -20.64
N LYS A 17 -5.49 27.74 -20.64
CA LYS A 17 -5.36 28.56 -19.42
C LYS A 17 -6.40 28.18 -18.37
N ARG A 18 -7.62 27.80 -18.80
CA ARG A 18 -8.71 27.35 -17.91
C ARG A 18 -8.36 26.05 -17.20
N TRP A 19 -7.59 25.17 -17.83
CA TRP A 19 -7.34 23.81 -17.34
C TRP A 19 -6.04 23.67 -16.57
N LYS A 20 -5.15 24.67 -16.64
CA LYS A 20 -3.80 24.70 -16.03
C LYS A 20 -3.74 24.24 -14.58
N ASN A 21 -4.76 24.52 -13.77
CA ASN A 21 -4.76 24.23 -12.33
C ASN A 21 -5.64 23.03 -11.93
N ILE A 22 -6.37 22.42 -12.86
CA ILE A 22 -7.32 21.32 -12.54
C ILE A 22 -6.60 20.13 -11.87
N TRP A 23 -5.37 19.83 -12.29
CA TRP A 23 -4.61 18.72 -11.72
C TRP A 23 -4.25 18.95 -10.24
N LYS A 24 -4.21 20.19 -9.76
CA LYS A 24 -3.86 20.52 -8.37
C LYS A 24 -4.96 20.14 -7.38
N SER A 25 -6.22 20.19 -7.81
CA SER A 25 -7.39 19.86 -6.98
C SER A 25 -7.88 18.43 -7.18
N LEU A 26 -7.04 17.53 -7.70
CA LEU A 26 -7.40 16.13 -7.83
C LEU A 26 -7.54 15.46 -6.46
N THR A 27 -8.67 14.78 -6.29
CA THR A 27 -9.01 13.95 -5.13
C THR A 27 -8.59 12.49 -5.31
N THR A 28 -8.32 12.08 -6.54
CA THR A 28 -7.68 10.79 -6.87
C THR A 28 -6.42 11.05 -7.67
N LEU A 29 -5.32 10.42 -7.24
CA LEU A 29 -4.09 10.37 -8.01
C LEU A 29 -3.78 8.93 -8.42
N SER A 30 -3.59 8.70 -9.72
CA SER A 30 -3.16 7.42 -10.27
C SER A 30 -1.88 7.61 -11.08
N PHE A 31 -0.78 7.08 -10.53
CA PHE A 31 0.53 7.07 -11.15
C PHE A 31 0.79 5.70 -11.76
N LYS A 32 0.39 5.56 -13.02
CA LYS A 32 0.72 4.39 -13.84
C LYS A 32 2.14 4.53 -14.38
N PRO A 33 2.92 3.45 -14.43
CA PRO A 33 4.26 3.49 -14.97
C PRO A 33 4.24 3.75 -16.48
N PHE A 34 5.28 4.41 -16.97
CA PHE A 34 5.49 4.67 -18.39
C PHE A 34 6.99 4.67 -18.69
N ASN A 35 7.35 4.75 -19.98
CA ASN A 35 8.74 4.74 -20.40
C ASN A 35 9.53 5.84 -19.68
N GLU A 36 10.66 5.44 -19.08
CA GLU A 36 11.58 6.26 -18.27
C GLU A 36 11.17 6.50 -16.80
N ILE A 37 11.69 5.65 -15.91
CA ILE A 37 11.45 5.71 -14.46
C ILE A 37 11.88 7.06 -13.85
N HIS A 38 12.92 7.69 -14.39
CA HIS A 38 13.33 9.03 -13.94
C HIS A 38 12.25 10.09 -14.18
N LYS A 39 11.60 10.08 -15.36
CA LYS A 39 10.49 11.00 -15.67
C LYS A 39 9.27 10.69 -14.80
N TYR A 40 9.00 9.41 -14.56
CA TYR A 40 7.95 8.98 -13.63
C TYR A 40 8.18 9.53 -12.22
N ASN A 41 9.37 9.30 -11.64
CA ASN A 41 9.72 9.76 -10.29
C ASN A 41 9.67 11.30 -10.19
N LYS A 42 10.15 12.01 -11.20
CA LYS A 42 10.07 13.47 -11.27
C LYS A 42 8.63 13.96 -11.31
N SER A 43 7.76 13.31 -12.08
CA SER A 43 6.33 13.63 -12.15
C SER A 43 5.64 13.37 -10.82
N LEU A 44 5.94 12.24 -10.16
CA LEU A 44 5.39 11.91 -8.85
C LEU A 44 5.76 12.97 -7.81
N SER A 45 7.05 13.28 -7.69
CA SER A 45 7.55 14.32 -6.77
C SER A 45 6.94 15.68 -7.10
N HIS A 46 6.89 16.07 -8.38
CA HIS A 46 6.30 17.34 -8.78
C HIS A 46 4.83 17.46 -8.38
N VAL A 47 4.01 16.43 -8.65
CA VAL A 47 2.57 16.49 -8.33
C VAL A 47 2.34 16.52 -6.83
N LEU A 48 3.02 15.67 -6.05
CA LEU A 48 2.83 15.63 -4.59
C LEU A 48 3.24 16.95 -3.93
N SER A 49 4.29 17.61 -4.41
CA SER A 49 4.77 18.88 -3.84
C SER A 49 3.99 20.13 -4.29
N ASN A 50 3.20 20.05 -5.36
CA ASN A 50 2.58 21.24 -5.98
C ASN A 50 1.06 21.16 -6.10
N ARG A 51 0.43 20.07 -5.65
CA ARG A 51 -1.03 19.98 -5.56
C ARG A 51 -1.56 20.93 -4.49
N ASP A 52 -2.86 21.18 -4.53
CA ASP A 52 -3.52 21.96 -3.49
C ASP A 52 -3.70 21.09 -2.24
N HIS A 53 -3.02 21.46 -1.16
CA HIS A 53 -3.02 20.71 0.10
C HIS A 53 -4.32 20.90 0.90
N TYR A 54 -5.12 21.92 0.58
CA TYR A 54 -6.45 22.10 1.16
C TYR A 54 -7.48 21.15 0.57
N VAL A 55 -7.18 20.55 -0.59
CA VAL A 55 -8.06 19.56 -1.23
C VAL A 55 -7.72 18.17 -0.71
N SER A 56 -8.73 17.49 -0.16
CA SER A 56 -8.59 16.13 0.34
C SER A 56 -8.20 15.13 -0.75
N LEU A 57 -7.19 14.31 -0.47
CA LEU A 57 -6.78 13.21 -1.33
C LEU A 57 -7.41 11.91 -0.80
N HIS A 58 -8.35 11.35 -1.55
CA HIS A 58 -9.11 10.17 -1.12
C HIS A 58 -8.45 8.88 -1.61
N ASN A 59 -7.99 8.89 -2.85
CA ASN A 59 -7.45 7.70 -3.52
C ASN A 59 -6.04 7.99 -4.05
N LEU A 60 -5.12 7.08 -3.77
CA LEU A 60 -3.77 7.12 -4.32
C LEU A 60 -3.37 5.74 -4.83
N HIS A 61 -3.05 5.67 -6.11
CA HIS A 61 -2.49 4.48 -6.74
C HIS A 61 -1.06 4.80 -7.19
N LEU A 62 -0.10 4.09 -6.60
CA LEU A 62 1.33 4.24 -6.85
C LEU A 62 1.96 2.94 -7.33
N THR A 63 2.76 3.05 -8.38
CA THR A 63 3.76 2.03 -8.75
C THR A 63 5.14 2.49 -8.31
N VAL A 64 5.89 1.65 -7.61
CA VAL A 64 7.21 1.95 -7.07
C VAL A 64 8.21 0.98 -7.65
N PHE A 65 9.30 1.50 -8.20
CA PHE A 65 10.37 0.69 -8.78
C PHE A 65 11.56 0.63 -7.83
N ILE A 66 12.39 -0.41 -7.88
CA ILE A 66 13.68 -0.41 -7.15
C ILE A 66 14.55 0.81 -7.51
N SER A 67 14.54 1.23 -8.78
CA SER A 67 15.26 2.43 -9.21
C SER A 67 14.58 3.73 -8.76
N THR A 68 13.38 3.65 -8.18
CA THR A 68 12.81 4.75 -7.40
C THR A 68 13.59 4.88 -6.10
N ALA A 69 14.10 6.09 -5.84
CA ALA A 69 14.82 6.36 -4.60
C ALA A 69 13.94 5.99 -3.39
N PRO A 70 14.41 5.19 -2.41
CA PRO A 70 13.67 4.84 -1.20
C PRO A 70 13.12 6.07 -0.46
N LYS A 71 13.82 7.21 -0.58
CA LYS A 71 13.38 8.51 -0.09
C LYS A 71 12.04 8.93 -0.70
N LEU A 72 11.84 8.78 -2.02
CA LEU A 72 10.59 9.18 -2.69
C LEU A 72 9.41 8.32 -2.23
N LEU A 73 9.62 7.03 -1.99
CA LEU A 73 8.60 6.17 -1.38
C LEU A 73 8.24 6.66 0.02
N ASN A 74 9.24 6.88 0.87
CA ASN A 74 9.02 7.40 2.22
C ASN A 74 8.28 8.74 2.21
N ASP A 75 8.68 9.66 1.34
CA ASP A 75 8.04 10.97 1.20
C ASP A 75 6.58 10.84 0.72
N ALA A 76 6.31 9.91 -0.21
CA ALA A 76 4.94 9.62 -0.66
C ALA A 76 4.09 9.00 0.45
N ILE A 77 4.62 8.07 1.25
CA ILE A 77 3.88 7.48 2.37
C ILE A 77 3.68 8.49 3.51
N LYS A 78 4.66 9.36 3.79
CA LYS A 78 4.48 10.48 4.73
C LYS A 78 3.37 11.40 4.25
N TYR A 79 3.34 11.69 2.95
CA TYR A 79 2.26 12.49 2.35
C TYR A 79 0.89 11.83 2.59
N VAL A 80 0.78 10.52 2.34
CA VAL A 80 -0.45 9.74 2.61
C VAL A 80 -0.90 9.89 4.07
N ALA A 81 0.04 9.72 5.01
CA ALA A 81 -0.25 9.80 6.44
C ALA A 81 -0.75 11.19 6.88
N LEU A 82 -0.18 12.27 6.31
CA LEU A 82 -0.52 13.65 6.66
C LEU A 82 -1.86 14.12 6.07
N HIS A 83 -2.32 13.53 4.96
CA HIS A 83 -3.47 14.02 4.20
C HIS A 83 -4.74 13.18 4.38
N HIS A 84 -4.83 12.38 5.44
CA HIS A 84 -6.00 11.57 5.83
C HIS A 84 -6.58 10.72 4.69
N LEU A 85 -5.71 10.07 3.95
CA LEU A 85 -6.08 9.29 2.77
C LEU A 85 -6.91 8.06 3.13
N GLN A 86 -7.92 7.75 2.32
CA GLN A 86 -8.83 6.63 2.56
C GLN A 86 -8.42 5.36 1.82
N LYS A 87 -7.97 5.45 0.55
CA LYS A 87 -7.67 4.29 -0.29
C LYS A 87 -6.28 4.35 -0.89
N LEU A 88 -5.41 3.46 -0.46
CA LEU A 88 -4.05 3.32 -1.01
C LEU A 88 -3.89 2.00 -1.77
N THR A 89 -3.45 2.10 -3.02
CA THR A 89 -2.96 0.96 -3.80
C THR A 89 -1.47 1.17 -4.09
N LEU A 90 -0.65 0.24 -3.64
CA LEU A 90 0.80 0.27 -3.75
C LEU A 90 1.29 -0.97 -4.50
N TYR A 91 1.74 -0.78 -5.74
CA TYR A 91 2.47 -1.80 -6.48
C TYR A 91 3.96 -1.56 -6.32
N ILE A 92 4.72 -2.56 -5.88
CA ILE A 92 6.16 -2.47 -5.68
C ILE A 92 6.87 -3.50 -6.56
N ASP A 93 7.69 -3.04 -7.50
CA ASP A 93 8.48 -3.89 -8.40
C ASP A 93 9.83 -4.25 -7.79
N PHE A 94 9.98 -5.52 -7.37
CA PHE A 94 11.12 -6.07 -6.65
C PHE A 94 11.90 -7.07 -7.50
N LYS A 95 12.61 -6.58 -8.51
CA LYS A 95 13.40 -7.47 -9.36
C LYS A 95 14.72 -7.96 -8.73
N PHE A 96 15.39 -7.19 -7.86
CA PHE A 96 16.79 -7.52 -7.51
C PHE A 96 17.36 -7.08 -6.13
N LYS A 97 16.67 -6.27 -5.30
CA LYS A 97 17.21 -5.82 -3.99
C LYS A 97 16.13 -5.72 -2.91
N GLU A 98 16.52 -5.95 -1.66
CA GLU A 98 15.69 -5.71 -0.47
C GLU A 98 15.42 -4.20 -0.34
N ILE A 99 14.17 -3.81 -0.07
CA ILE A 99 13.80 -2.42 0.20
C ILE A 99 14.05 -2.15 1.68
N SER A 100 14.49 -0.93 1.99
CA SER A 100 14.45 -0.43 3.36
C SER A 100 13.00 -0.42 3.84
N ASN A 101 12.67 -1.24 4.84
CA ASN A 101 11.35 -1.29 5.48
C ASN A 101 11.00 0.00 6.26
N SER A 102 11.67 1.12 6.00
CA SER A 102 11.45 2.40 6.68
C SER A 102 10.08 3.01 6.44
N PHE A 103 9.41 2.68 5.33
CA PHE A 103 8.05 3.15 5.04
C PHE A 103 6.96 2.35 5.77
N VAL A 104 7.28 1.14 6.22
CA VAL A 104 6.31 0.22 6.84
C VAL A 104 5.70 0.84 8.11
N PRO A 105 6.48 1.33 9.09
CA PRO A 105 5.89 1.98 10.28
C PRO A 105 5.04 3.21 9.94
N LEU A 106 5.39 3.95 8.90
CA LEU A 106 4.66 5.15 8.48
C LEU A 106 3.30 4.78 7.88
N LEU A 107 3.27 3.71 7.06
CA LEU A 107 2.06 3.24 6.42
C LEU A 107 1.07 2.64 7.43
N PHE A 108 1.55 1.78 8.33
CA PHE A 108 0.73 1.06 9.30
C PHE A 108 0.36 1.89 10.54
N ASN A 109 0.46 3.22 10.46
CA ASN A 109 -0.04 4.17 11.44
C ASN A 109 -1.10 5.12 10.85
N CYS A 110 -1.51 4.91 9.58
CA CYS A 110 -2.48 5.74 8.90
C CYS A 110 -3.91 5.40 9.33
N GLN A 111 -4.42 6.07 10.36
CA GLN A 111 -5.75 5.79 10.96
C GLN A 111 -6.96 6.06 10.04
N SER A 112 -6.76 6.80 8.95
CA SER A 112 -7.81 7.15 7.99
C SER A 112 -8.01 6.13 6.86
N LEU A 113 -7.08 5.18 6.70
CA LEU A 113 -7.15 4.20 5.63
C LEU A 113 -8.30 3.22 5.88
N THR A 114 -9.22 3.16 4.91
CA THR A 114 -10.32 2.17 4.85
C THR A 114 -10.01 1.06 3.84
N PHE A 115 -9.17 1.35 2.83
CA PHE A 115 -8.70 0.39 1.85
C PHE A 115 -7.19 0.46 1.71
N LEU A 116 -6.53 -0.69 1.80
CA LEU A 116 -5.11 -0.84 1.56
C LEU A 116 -4.84 -2.06 0.67
N GLU A 117 -4.19 -1.84 -0.45
CA GLU A 117 -3.67 -2.90 -1.31
C GLU A 117 -2.17 -2.73 -1.48
N ILE A 118 -1.41 -3.76 -1.11
CA ILE A 118 0.04 -3.83 -1.31
C ILE A 118 0.34 -5.04 -2.17
N PHE A 119 0.82 -4.80 -3.38
CA PHE A 119 1.25 -5.83 -4.30
C PHE A 119 2.75 -5.76 -4.54
N ILE A 120 3.45 -6.87 -4.30
CA ILE A 120 4.90 -6.96 -4.45
C ILE A 120 5.23 -7.97 -5.55
N SER A 121 5.78 -7.49 -6.67
CA SER A 121 6.33 -8.36 -7.71
C SER A 121 7.78 -8.73 -7.40
N SER A 122 7.96 -9.73 -6.55
CA SER A 122 9.24 -10.41 -6.36
C SER A 122 9.06 -11.92 -6.42
N SER A 123 10.10 -12.63 -6.85
CA SER A 123 10.21 -14.09 -6.73
C SER A 123 11.18 -14.54 -5.63
N ARG A 124 11.89 -13.59 -4.99
CA ARG A 124 13.02 -13.89 -4.10
C ARG A 124 12.89 -13.27 -2.71
N SER A 125 12.11 -12.21 -2.57
CA SER A 125 11.93 -11.52 -1.29
C SER A 125 10.46 -11.15 -1.05
N SER A 126 10.09 -11.18 0.23
CA SER A 126 8.78 -10.72 0.71
C SER A 126 8.95 -9.45 1.54
N LEU A 127 7.97 -8.54 1.54
CA LEU A 127 7.99 -7.40 2.46
C LEU A 127 7.75 -7.88 3.90
N LYS A 128 8.67 -7.54 4.80
CA LYS A 128 8.56 -7.89 6.22
C LYS A 128 7.64 -6.89 6.92
N LEU A 129 6.54 -7.37 7.47
CA LEU A 129 5.56 -6.60 8.21
C LEU A 129 5.73 -6.83 9.72
N PRO A 130 5.47 -5.81 10.56
CA PRO A 130 5.54 -5.97 12.00
C PRO A 130 4.48 -6.98 12.49
N PRO A 131 4.65 -7.52 13.72
CA PRO A 131 3.74 -8.51 14.30
C PRO A 131 2.33 -7.99 14.60
N SER A 132 2.09 -6.67 14.48
CA SER A 132 0.80 -6.01 14.72
C SER A 132 0.72 -4.76 13.86
N LEU A 133 -0.45 -4.52 13.26
CA LEU A 133 -0.70 -3.44 12.30
C LEU A 133 -1.77 -2.48 12.83
N LEU A 134 -1.42 -1.21 13.07
CA LEU A 134 -2.32 -0.23 13.69
C LEU A 134 -3.17 0.50 12.64
N LEU A 135 -4.18 -0.19 12.11
CA LEU A 135 -5.10 0.33 11.11
C LEU A 135 -6.58 0.11 11.55
N PRO A 136 -7.09 0.89 12.52
CA PRO A 136 -8.40 0.63 13.14
C PRO A 136 -9.59 0.81 12.19
N SER A 137 -9.48 1.72 11.22
CA SER A 137 -10.54 2.03 10.25
C SER A 137 -10.47 1.17 8.98
N LEU A 138 -9.52 0.24 8.89
CA LEU A 138 -9.29 -0.53 7.68
C LEU A 138 -10.39 -1.57 7.48
N GLU A 139 -11.13 -1.46 6.38
CA GLU A 139 -12.23 -2.37 6.03
C GLU A 139 -11.76 -3.45 5.06
N THR A 140 -10.92 -3.07 4.10
CA THR A 140 -10.41 -3.98 3.06
C THR A 140 -8.91 -3.96 3.02
N PHE A 141 -8.30 -5.13 3.14
CA PHE A 141 -6.86 -5.30 3.15
C PHE A 141 -6.40 -6.39 2.20
N HIS A 142 -5.69 -6.01 1.15
CA HIS A 142 -5.12 -6.92 0.17
C HIS A 142 -3.59 -6.89 0.25
N LEU A 143 -2.99 -8.04 0.49
CA LEU A 143 -1.54 -8.20 0.59
C LEU A 143 -1.08 -9.29 -0.37
N SER A 144 -0.04 -8.99 -1.16
CA SER A 144 0.64 -9.97 -1.98
C SER A 144 2.13 -9.98 -1.68
N ASN A 145 2.68 -11.18 -1.42
CA ASN A 145 4.09 -11.44 -1.19
C ASN A 145 4.68 -10.68 0.02
N VAL A 146 4.06 -10.88 1.18
CA VAL A 146 4.48 -10.33 2.48
C VAL A 146 4.86 -11.45 3.46
N THR A 147 5.68 -11.13 4.44
CA THR A 147 5.99 -11.99 5.58
C THR A 147 5.75 -11.25 6.88
N PHE A 148 4.99 -11.83 7.79
CA PHE A 148 4.77 -11.27 9.12
C PHE A 148 5.89 -11.69 10.06
N LEU A 149 6.48 -10.70 10.75
CA LEU A 149 7.44 -10.93 11.82
C LEU A 149 6.71 -11.43 13.06
N ALA A 150 7.33 -12.36 13.79
CA ALA A 150 6.77 -12.91 15.01
C ALA A 150 7.14 -12.07 16.24
N ARG A 151 6.23 -12.04 17.23
CA ARG A 151 6.64 -11.93 18.65
C ARG A 151 6.94 -13.36 19.10
N ASP A 152 7.74 -13.55 20.14
CA ASP A 152 8.33 -14.84 20.59
C ASP A 152 7.35 -16.03 20.81
N ASN A 153 6.07 -15.87 20.52
CA ASN A 153 5.00 -16.86 20.56
C ASN A 153 4.92 -17.72 19.29
N ASP A 154 4.31 -18.89 19.42
CA ASP A 154 4.04 -19.83 18.32
C ASP A 154 2.99 -19.32 17.30
N CYS A 155 2.31 -18.20 17.60
CA CYS A 155 1.19 -17.68 16.83
C CYS A 155 1.35 -16.17 16.58
N VAL A 156 1.26 -15.76 15.31
CA VAL A 156 1.38 -14.36 14.88
C VAL A 156 -0.01 -13.81 14.59
N GLU A 157 -0.41 -12.73 15.28
CA GLU A 157 -1.73 -12.09 15.16
C GLU A 157 -1.63 -10.63 14.68
N PRO A 158 -1.30 -10.39 13.39
CA PRO A 158 -1.01 -9.06 12.87
C PRO A 158 -2.24 -8.15 12.73
N PHE A 159 -3.44 -8.74 12.70
CA PHE A 159 -4.70 -8.05 12.42
C PHE A 159 -5.57 -7.80 13.67
N SER A 160 -5.09 -8.17 14.86
CA SER A 160 -5.83 -8.04 16.12
C SER A 160 -6.31 -6.61 16.43
N THR A 161 -5.60 -5.61 15.92
CA THR A 161 -5.90 -4.17 16.08
C THR A 161 -6.75 -3.60 14.94
N CYS A 162 -7.02 -4.36 13.88
CA CYS A 162 -7.83 -3.94 12.74
C CYS A 162 -9.31 -4.26 12.99
N THR A 163 -9.94 -3.53 13.92
CA THR A 163 -11.31 -3.81 14.41
C THR A 163 -12.40 -3.71 13.36
N SER A 164 -12.20 -2.92 12.30
CA SER A 164 -13.17 -2.72 11.21
C SER A 164 -12.94 -3.63 10.00
N LEU A 165 -11.97 -4.56 10.06
CA LEU A 165 -11.53 -5.34 8.90
C LEU A 165 -12.57 -6.38 8.49
N THR A 166 -13.23 -6.15 7.35
CA THR A 166 -14.25 -7.06 6.80
C THR A 166 -13.71 -7.98 5.72
N THR A 167 -12.76 -7.50 4.90
CA THR A 167 -12.19 -8.24 3.78
C THR A 167 -10.68 -8.33 3.90
N LEU A 168 -10.17 -9.55 3.98
CA LEU A 168 -8.73 -9.84 3.99
C LEU A 168 -8.39 -10.76 2.81
N MET A 169 -7.48 -10.30 1.95
CA MET A 169 -6.91 -11.12 0.88
C MET A 169 -5.40 -11.24 1.06
N LEU A 170 -4.93 -12.48 1.21
CA LEU A 170 -3.50 -12.80 1.26
C LEU A 170 -3.13 -13.62 0.02
N ARG A 171 -2.10 -13.18 -0.69
CA ARG A 171 -1.57 -13.85 -1.89
C ARG A 171 -0.07 -14.05 -1.79
N HIS A 172 0.47 -15.22 -2.14
CA HIS A 172 1.93 -15.48 -2.13
C HIS A 172 2.67 -15.08 -0.83
N SER A 173 1.95 -15.00 0.28
CA SER A 173 2.44 -14.51 1.57
C SER A 173 2.91 -15.67 2.44
N MET A 174 3.89 -15.40 3.29
CA MET A 174 4.56 -16.37 4.15
C MET A 174 4.49 -15.89 5.61
N HIS A 175 4.87 -16.77 6.53
CA HIS A 175 5.24 -16.43 7.90
C HIS A 175 6.69 -16.87 8.11
N HIS A 176 7.39 -16.21 9.04
CA HIS A 176 8.86 -16.24 9.10
C HIS A 176 9.48 -17.61 9.46
N GLN A 177 8.73 -18.53 10.10
CA GLN A 177 9.25 -19.80 10.62
C GLN A 177 8.27 -20.95 10.39
N SER A 178 8.75 -22.11 9.93
CA SER A 178 7.96 -23.30 9.60
C SER A 178 7.15 -23.90 10.74
N THR A 179 7.38 -23.48 11.99
CA THR A 179 6.67 -23.95 13.19
C THR A 179 5.59 -22.99 13.67
N GLN A 180 5.54 -21.77 13.14
CA GLN A 180 4.65 -20.72 13.64
C GLN A 180 3.36 -20.66 12.83
N THR A 181 2.25 -20.44 13.51
CA THR A 181 0.93 -20.37 12.90
C THR A 181 0.52 -18.92 12.66
N LEU A 182 -0.01 -18.59 11.47
CA LEU A 182 -0.68 -17.31 11.28
C LEU A 182 -2.10 -17.40 11.85
N CYS A 183 -2.35 -16.59 12.88
CA CYS A 183 -3.63 -16.51 13.54
C CYS A 183 -4.37 -15.26 13.07
N ILE A 184 -5.60 -15.46 12.61
CA ILE A 184 -6.45 -14.37 12.12
C ILE A 184 -7.61 -14.26 13.10
N SER A 185 -7.46 -13.36 14.07
CA SER A 185 -8.45 -13.03 15.07
C SER A 185 -9.02 -11.66 14.73
N SER A 186 -10.17 -11.62 14.04
CA SER A 186 -10.94 -10.39 13.89
C SER A 186 -12.43 -10.73 13.81
N PRO A 187 -13.25 -10.23 14.75
CA PRO A 187 -14.67 -10.54 14.79
C PRO A 187 -15.46 -9.94 13.61
N SER A 188 -14.87 -8.99 12.88
CA SER A 188 -15.52 -8.29 11.77
C SER A 188 -15.23 -8.89 10.38
N ILE A 189 -14.30 -9.86 10.27
CA ILE A 189 -13.96 -10.45 8.97
C ILE A 189 -15.13 -11.30 8.46
N SER A 190 -15.66 -10.91 7.30
CA SER A 190 -16.68 -11.65 6.57
C SER A 190 -16.14 -12.34 5.31
N ASN A 191 -15.00 -11.85 4.79
CA ASN A 191 -14.43 -12.35 3.55
C ASN A 191 -12.92 -12.58 3.70
N LEU A 192 -12.54 -13.85 3.83
CA LEU A 192 -11.14 -14.28 3.87
C LEU A 192 -10.77 -15.00 2.56
N LYS A 193 -9.80 -14.46 1.82
CA LYS A 193 -9.29 -15.04 0.58
C LYS A 193 -7.81 -15.33 0.69
N LEU A 194 -7.46 -16.61 0.69
CA LEU A 194 -6.08 -17.08 0.67
C LEU A 194 -5.76 -17.64 -0.72
N LYS A 195 -4.70 -17.14 -1.36
CA LYS A 195 -4.31 -17.59 -2.72
C LYS A 195 -2.82 -17.86 -2.82
N ASN A 196 -2.45 -19.03 -3.33
CA ASN A 196 -1.06 -19.43 -3.53
C ASN A 196 -0.21 -19.22 -2.26
N MET A 197 -0.73 -19.63 -1.10
CA MET A 197 0.00 -19.57 0.16
C MET A 197 1.10 -20.63 0.19
N VAL A 198 2.22 -20.29 0.81
CA VAL A 198 3.28 -21.24 1.14
C VAL A 198 2.99 -21.72 2.57
N ASN A 199 3.05 -23.04 2.81
CA ASN A 199 2.75 -23.68 4.10
C ASN A 199 1.30 -23.47 4.57
N THR A 200 0.31 -23.94 3.80
CA THR A 200 -1.12 -23.82 4.12
C THR A 200 -1.55 -24.51 5.42
N ASP A 201 -0.75 -25.47 5.89
CA ASP A 201 -1.11 -26.33 7.03
C ASP A 201 -0.88 -25.65 8.39
N THR A 202 -0.24 -24.48 8.41
CA THR A 202 0.03 -23.69 9.62
C THR A 202 -0.89 -22.47 9.75
N PHE A 203 -2.09 -22.51 9.15
CA PHE A 203 -3.09 -21.47 9.32
C PHE A 203 -4.19 -21.94 10.26
N ILE A 204 -4.41 -21.20 11.35
CA ILE A 204 -5.53 -21.42 12.25
C ILE A 204 -6.44 -20.19 12.17
N PRO A 205 -7.56 -20.25 11.43
CA PRO A 205 -8.58 -19.23 11.50
C PRO A 205 -9.23 -19.28 12.89
N LYS A 206 -9.12 -18.20 13.66
CA LYS A 206 -9.88 -17.99 14.90
C LYS A 206 -11.04 -17.04 14.56
N ILE A 207 -11.99 -17.56 13.78
CA ILE A 207 -13.22 -16.84 13.41
C ILE A 207 -14.26 -17.11 14.49
#